data_AF-A0AAF0V5V9-F1
#
_entry.id   AF-A0AAF0V5V9-F1
#
_cell.length_a   1.000
_cell.length_b   1.000
_cell.length_c   1.000
_cell.angle_alpha   90.00
_cell.angle_beta   90.00
_cell.angle_gamma   90.00
#
_symmetry.space_group_name_H-M   'P 1'
#
loop_
_entity.id
_entity.type
_entity.pdbx_description
1 polymer ?
#
loop_
_entity_poly.entity_id
_entity_poly.type
_entity_poly.pdbx_seq_one_letter_code
_entity_poly.pdbx_strand_id
1 'polypeptide(L)'
;MFSDTAIQLQPVFSQLKQNNHALAPGVTTPGATTNTSLTWGGGDLVAVGGKVALLPIPLGTVDFFEHHIHAFTIHVTAFSLMFLFSRRGYWQELIESIVWAHNKLKVAPATQPRALSIIQGPTVGVTHYLLGGIATTWAFFLARIIAVG
;
A
#
# COMPACT_ATOMS: atom_id res chain seq x y z
N MET A 1 14.30 -21.38 8.31
CA MET A 1 13.65 -20.10 7.95
C MET A 1 14.19 -19.63 6.61
N PHE A 2 13.37 -18.99 5.78
CA PHE A 2 13.86 -18.35 4.56
C PHE A 2 14.47 -16.99 4.93
N SER A 3 15.75 -16.78 4.59
CA SER A 3 16.53 -15.59 4.96
C SER A 3 17.89 -15.65 4.24
N ASP A 4 18.57 -14.52 4.11
CA ASP A 4 19.92 -14.43 3.53
C ASP A 4 20.97 -15.24 4.30
N THR A 5 20.74 -15.54 5.58
CA THR A 5 21.63 -16.34 6.43
C THR A 5 21.25 -17.82 6.52
N ALA A 6 20.15 -18.24 5.87
CA ALA A 6 19.64 -19.60 5.96
C ALA A 6 19.26 -20.11 4.55
N ILE A 7 17.99 -20.45 4.32
CA ILE A 7 17.53 -20.86 2.98
C ILE A 7 17.23 -19.60 2.19
N GLN A 8 18.02 -19.34 1.15
CA GLN A 8 17.92 -18.12 0.36
C GLN A 8 16.94 -18.29 -0.80
N LEU A 9 16.16 -17.24 -1.06
CA LEU A 9 15.34 -17.12 -2.28
C LEU A 9 15.69 -15.79 -2.94
N GLN A 10 16.73 -15.82 -3.77
CA GLN A 10 17.32 -14.61 -4.35
C GLN A 10 16.51 -14.11 -5.56
N PRO A 11 16.32 -12.79 -5.71
CA PRO A 11 15.68 -12.20 -6.88
C PRO A 11 16.68 -12.06 -8.04
N VAL A 12 17.24 -13.18 -8.51
CA VAL A 12 18.37 -13.25 -9.47
C VAL A 12 18.13 -12.42 -10.74
N PHE A 13 16.89 -12.39 -11.26
CA PHE A 13 16.56 -11.59 -12.44
C PHE A 13 16.70 -10.09 -12.20
N SER A 14 16.32 -9.61 -11.01
CA SER A 14 16.47 -8.20 -10.66
C SER A 14 17.95 -7.84 -10.47
N GLN A 15 18.72 -8.70 -9.80
CA GLN A 15 20.18 -8.53 -9.63
C GLN A 15 20.92 -8.51 -10.98
N LEU A 16 20.54 -9.40 -11.90
CA LEU A 16 21.05 -9.40 -13.28
C LEU A 16 20.75 -8.06 -13.98
N LYS A 17 19.54 -7.52 -13.82
CA LYS A 17 19.20 -6.20 -14.38
C LYS A 17 20.01 -5.09 -13.72
N GLN A 18 20.18 -5.09 -12.39
CA GLN A 18 21.04 -4.11 -11.69
C GLN A 18 22.46 -4.13 -12.28
N ASN A 19 23.07 -5.30 -12.44
CA ASN A 19 24.42 -5.44 -13.00
C ASN A 19 24.52 -4.91 -14.44
N ASN A 20 23.54 -5.22 -15.29
CA ASN A 20 23.52 -4.71 -16.66
C ASN A 20 23.42 -3.19 -16.70
N HIS A 21 22.63 -2.57 -15.81
CA HIS A 21 22.50 -1.12 -15.75
C HIS A 21 23.71 -0.43 -15.10
N ALA A 22 24.35 -1.06 -14.12
CA ALA A 22 25.57 -0.57 -13.48
C ALA A 22 26.77 -0.56 -14.45
N LEU A 23 26.88 -1.59 -15.30
CA LEU A 23 27.98 -1.76 -16.26
C LEU A 23 27.69 -1.18 -17.65
N ALA A 24 26.51 -0.57 -17.85
CA ALA A 24 26.13 -0.02 -19.15
C ALA A 24 27.04 1.11 -19.67
N PRO A 25 27.49 2.08 -18.84
CA PRO A 25 28.33 3.18 -19.30
C PRO A 25 29.66 2.68 -19.85
N GLY A 26 30.05 3.15 -21.04
CA GLY A 26 31.31 2.73 -21.69
C GLY A 26 31.28 1.33 -22.32
N VAL A 27 30.26 0.50 -22.07
CA VAL A 27 30.10 -0.84 -22.67
C VAL A 27 28.94 -0.86 -23.67
N THR A 28 27.71 -0.91 -23.18
CA THR A 28 26.50 -0.95 -24.02
C THR A 28 25.98 0.46 -24.35
N THR A 29 26.47 1.47 -23.64
CA THR A 29 26.20 2.89 -23.89
C THR A 29 27.51 3.69 -23.90
N PRO A 30 28.27 3.68 -25.02
CA PRO A 30 29.63 4.23 -25.06
C PRO A 30 29.72 5.75 -24.79
N GLY A 31 28.66 6.50 -25.08
CA GLY A 31 28.60 7.95 -24.83
C GLY A 31 28.15 8.35 -23.42
N ALA A 32 27.74 7.38 -22.59
CA ALA A 32 27.31 7.66 -21.23
C ALA A 32 28.51 7.61 -20.27
N THR A 33 28.62 8.63 -19.41
CA THR A 33 29.66 8.73 -18.39
C THR A 33 29.25 8.15 -17.04
N THR A 34 27.93 8.00 -16.81
CA THR A 34 27.35 7.46 -15.57
C THR A 34 26.19 6.53 -15.89
N ASN A 35 25.83 5.66 -14.95
CA ASN A 35 24.64 4.81 -15.04
C ASN A 35 23.35 5.65 -14.98
N THR A 36 22.19 5.03 -15.20
CA THR A 36 20.89 5.72 -15.17
C THR A 36 20.39 6.05 -13.76
N SER A 37 20.96 5.41 -12.73
CA SER A 37 20.70 5.67 -11.31
C SER A 37 21.81 5.05 -10.47
N LEU A 38 22.24 5.74 -9.42
CA LEU A 38 23.23 5.22 -8.47
C LEU A 38 22.69 4.03 -7.66
N THR A 39 21.37 3.83 -7.62
CA THR A 39 20.73 2.69 -6.95
C THR A 39 21.10 1.34 -7.57
N TRP A 40 21.51 1.31 -8.85
CA TRP A 40 21.91 0.08 -9.56
C TRP A 40 23.24 -0.50 -9.07
N GLY A 41 24.08 0.29 -8.39
CA GLY A 41 25.44 -0.09 -8.04
C GLY A 41 26.50 0.40 -9.03
N GLY A 42 27.77 0.18 -8.69
CA GLY A 42 28.93 0.53 -9.52
C GLY A 42 29.37 2.01 -9.48
N GLY A 43 28.67 2.87 -8.73
CA GLY A 43 29.05 4.27 -8.49
C GLY A 43 29.38 4.55 -7.02
N ASP A 44 30.11 5.63 -6.77
CA ASP A 44 30.48 6.06 -5.41
C ASP A 44 29.26 6.53 -4.59
N LEU A 45 29.40 6.45 -3.27
CA LEU A 45 28.42 7.01 -2.33
C LEU A 45 28.32 8.52 -2.54
N VAL A 46 27.12 9.01 -2.83
CA VAL A 46 26.86 10.45 -2.92
C VAL A 46 26.34 10.94 -1.59
N ALA A 47 27.09 11.84 -0.94
CA ALA A 47 26.73 12.47 0.32
C ALA A 47 26.66 13.99 0.18
N VAL A 48 25.65 14.60 0.80
CA VAL A 48 25.44 16.06 0.84
C VAL A 48 25.14 16.46 2.28
N GLY A 49 25.86 17.45 2.80
CA GLY A 49 25.63 17.95 4.17
C GLY A 49 25.82 16.90 5.26
N GLY A 50 26.73 15.93 5.06
CA GLY A 50 26.98 14.84 6.00
C GLY A 50 25.93 13.72 6.00
N LYS A 51 24.91 13.77 5.12
CA LYS A 51 23.90 12.74 4.93
C LYS A 51 24.11 12.02 3.59
N VAL A 52 23.79 10.73 3.54
CA VAL A 52 23.82 9.98 2.28
C VAL A 52 22.63 10.42 1.43
N ALA A 53 22.91 10.99 0.25
CA ALA A 53 21.89 11.43 -0.69
C ALA A 53 21.37 10.27 -1.54
N LEU A 54 22.26 9.39 -2.01
CA LEU A 54 21.89 8.16 -2.72
C LEU A 54 22.99 7.10 -2.58
N LEU A 55 22.58 5.83 -2.46
CA LEU A 55 23.49 4.68 -2.41
C LEU A 55 22.90 3.48 -3.18
N PRO A 56 23.73 2.48 -3.56
CA PRO A 56 23.25 1.24 -4.16
C PRO A 56 22.24 0.51 -3.27
N ILE A 57 21.13 0.03 -3.83
CA ILE A 57 20.11 -0.71 -3.06
C ILE A 57 20.30 -2.21 -3.35
N PRO A 58 20.90 -2.98 -2.43
CA PRO A 58 21.03 -4.42 -2.62
C PRO A 58 19.65 -5.09 -2.50
N LEU A 59 19.42 -6.11 -3.32
CA LEU A 59 18.20 -6.90 -3.31
C LEU A 59 18.50 -8.29 -2.79
N GLY A 60 17.85 -8.69 -1.70
CA GLY A 60 18.03 -9.98 -1.03
C GLY A 60 16.74 -10.80 -0.95
N THR A 61 16.74 -11.77 -0.03
CA THR A 61 15.62 -12.70 0.16
C THR A 61 14.34 -11.99 0.62
N VAL A 62 14.45 -10.94 1.44
CA VAL A 62 13.29 -10.17 1.91
C VAL A 62 12.63 -9.40 0.76
N ASP A 63 13.43 -8.79 -0.11
CA ASP A 63 12.94 -8.07 -1.28
C ASP A 63 12.21 -9.01 -2.23
N PHE A 64 12.73 -10.24 -2.43
CA PHE A 64 12.03 -11.25 -3.21
C PHE A 64 10.61 -11.49 -2.68
N PHE A 65 10.46 -11.72 -1.38
CA PHE A 65 9.14 -11.95 -0.78
C PHE A 65 8.24 -10.72 -0.87
N GLU A 66 8.77 -9.54 -0.56
CA GLU A 66 7.99 -8.31 -0.58
C GLU A 66 7.44 -8.02 -1.98
N HIS A 67 8.25 -8.21 -3.04
CA HIS A 67 7.76 -8.07 -4.42
C HIS A 67 6.66 -9.09 -4.77
N HIS A 68 6.74 -10.32 -4.26
CA HIS A 68 5.69 -11.33 -4.46
C HIS A 68 4.41 -10.99 -3.69
N ILE A 69 4.51 -10.40 -2.50
CA ILE A 69 3.36 -9.90 -1.75
C ILE A 69 2.69 -8.75 -2.52
N HIS A 70 3.47 -7.80 -3.06
CA HIS A 70 2.94 -6.74 -3.91
C HIS A 70 2.23 -7.29 -5.16
N ALA A 71 2.83 -8.28 -5.83
CA ALA A 71 2.17 -8.93 -6.95
C ALA A 71 0.86 -9.59 -6.51
N PHE A 72 0.87 -10.34 -5.41
CA PHE A 72 -0.31 -11.01 -4.88
C PHE A 72 -1.44 -10.03 -4.53
N THR A 73 -1.15 -8.93 -3.84
CA THR A 73 -2.16 -7.92 -3.49
C THR A 73 -2.77 -7.26 -4.73
N ILE A 74 -1.97 -6.99 -5.77
CA ILE A 74 -2.46 -6.48 -7.05
C ILE A 74 -3.45 -7.47 -7.70
N HIS A 75 -3.10 -8.75 -7.77
CA HIS A 75 -3.96 -9.78 -8.37
C HIS A 75 -5.26 -9.98 -7.57
N VAL A 76 -5.17 -10.04 -6.24
CA VAL A 76 -6.35 -10.19 -5.37
C VAL A 76 -7.26 -8.98 -5.47
N THR A 77 -6.71 -7.76 -5.46
CA THR A 77 -7.52 -6.53 -5.58
C THR A 77 -8.28 -6.49 -6.91
N ALA A 78 -7.62 -6.86 -8.02
CA ALA A 78 -8.28 -6.97 -9.31
C ALA A 78 -9.44 -7.99 -9.30
N PHE A 79 -9.30 -9.10 -8.55
CA PHE A 79 -10.33 -10.14 -8.44
C PHE A 79 -11.49 -9.78 -7.48
N SER A 80 -11.20 -9.15 -6.34
CA SER A 80 -12.19 -8.86 -5.30
C SER A 80 -13.23 -7.79 -5.68
N LEU A 81 -12.90 -6.87 -6.61
CA LEU A 81 -13.84 -5.87 -7.12
C LEU A 81 -15.10 -6.49 -7.75
N MET A 82 -15.06 -7.77 -8.15
CA MET A 82 -16.22 -8.45 -8.75
C MET A 82 -17.30 -8.88 -7.73
N PHE A 83 -17.00 -8.98 -6.42
CA PHE A 83 -17.84 -9.72 -5.46
C PHE A 83 -18.47 -8.90 -4.31
N LEU A 84 -18.15 -7.61 -4.17
CA LEU A 84 -18.37 -6.83 -2.92
C LEU A 84 -19.80 -6.29 -2.64
N PHE A 85 -20.85 -6.74 -3.34
CA PHE A 85 -22.19 -6.12 -3.28
C PHE A 85 -23.26 -6.90 -2.51
N SER A 86 -23.10 -7.14 -1.20
CA SER A 86 -24.24 -7.64 -0.42
C SER A 86 -24.20 -7.32 1.08
N ARG A 87 -25.21 -6.56 1.56
CA ARG A 87 -26.01 -6.74 2.80
C ARG A 87 -26.56 -5.41 3.36
N ARG A 88 -27.89 -5.24 3.30
CA ARG A 88 -28.66 -4.11 3.89
C ARG A 88 -29.70 -4.54 4.93
N GLY A 89 -30.20 -5.78 4.87
CA GLY A 89 -31.39 -6.24 5.61
C GLY A 89 -31.31 -6.03 7.13
N TYR A 90 -30.21 -6.45 7.76
CA TYR A 90 -30.03 -6.37 9.22
C TYR A 90 -30.27 -4.96 9.80
N TRP A 91 -29.71 -3.92 9.17
CA TRP A 91 -29.82 -2.55 9.66
C TRP A 91 -31.23 -1.97 9.51
N GLN A 92 -31.97 -2.45 8.52
CA GLN A 92 -33.35 -2.00 8.30
C GLN A 92 -34.29 -2.56 9.39
N GLU A 93 -34.13 -3.83 9.76
CA GLU A 93 -34.90 -4.47 10.84
C GLU A 93 -34.67 -3.76 12.19
N LEU A 94 -33.42 -3.37 12.49
CA LEU A 94 -33.10 -2.60 13.69
C LEU A 94 -33.78 -1.23 13.70
N ILE A 95 -33.74 -0.49 12.58
CA ILE A 95 -34.38 0.84 12.48
C ILE A 95 -35.88 0.73 12.72
N GLU A 96 -36.53 -0.31 12.21
CA GLU A 96 -37.97 -0.53 12.42
C GLU A 96 -38.32 -0.72 13.90
N SER A 97 -37.49 -1.44 14.66
CA SER A 97 -37.65 -1.58 16.12
C SER A 97 -37.50 -0.25 16.88
N ILE A 98 -36.58 0.61 16.44
CA ILE A 98 -36.33 1.92 17.05
C ILE A 98 -37.48 2.89 16.74
N VAL A 99 -37.99 2.88 15.50
CA VAL A 99 -39.13 3.69 15.07
C VAL A 99 -40.38 3.31 15.85
N TRP A 100 -40.58 2.03 16.17
CA TRP A 100 -41.68 1.59 17.03
C TRP A 100 -41.61 2.27 18.42
N ALA A 101 -40.43 2.33 19.04
CA ALA A 101 -40.25 2.98 20.34
C ALA A 101 -40.51 4.50 20.28
N HIS A 102 -40.06 5.19 19.23
CA HIS A 102 -40.30 6.62 19.04
C HIS A 102 -41.79 6.96 18.87
N ASN A 103 -42.54 6.08 18.17
CA ASN A 103 -43.98 6.24 18.02
C ASN A 103 -44.72 6.11 19.35
N LYS A 104 -44.27 5.22 20.26
CA LYS A 104 -44.86 5.11 21.61
C LYS A 104 -44.71 6.38 22.44
N LEU A 105 -43.61 7.09 22.26
CA LEU A 105 -43.31 8.35 22.96
C LEU A 105 -43.77 9.61 22.21
N LYS A 106 -44.40 9.47 21.04
CA LYS A 106 -44.85 10.59 20.17
C LYS A 106 -43.74 11.57 19.76
N VAL A 107 -42.50 11.07 19.66
CA VAL A 107 -41.33 11.84 19.22
C VAL A 107 -40.79 11.34 17.87
N ALA A 108 -41.62 10.61 17.11
CA ALA A 108 -41.23 10.11 15.81
C ALA A 108 -41.03 11.27 14.81
N PRO A 109 -39.93 11.25 14.03
CA PRO A 109 -39.70 12.26 13.01
C PRO A 109 -40.71 12.13 11.87
N ALA A 110 -41.04 13.26 11.22
CA ALA A 110 -41.94 13.28 10.07
C ALA A 110 -41.35 12.56 8.84
N THR A 111 -40.02 12.56 8.69
CA THR A 111 -39.31 11.85 7.62
C THR A 111 -38.95 10.44 8.07
N GLN A 112 -39.32 9.43 7.29
CA GLN A 112 -39.02 8.02 7.61
C GLN A 112 -37.51 7.75 7.63
N PRO A 113 -36.94 7.31 8.78
CA PRO A 113 -35.55 6.86 8.81
C PRO A 113 -35.44 5.53 8.05
N ARG A 114 -34.38 5.39 7.25
CA ARG A 114 -34.10 4.17 6.47
C ARG A 114 -32.62 3.84 6.56
N ALA A 115 -32.30 2.56 6.51
CA ALA A 115 -30.91 2.12 6.39
C ALA A 115 -30.33 2.62 5.06
N LEU A 116 -29.02 2.94 5.07
CA LEU A 116 -28.25 3.32 3.88
C LEU A 116 -28.47 2.32 2.74
N SER A 117 -28.39 2.82 1.49
CA SER A 117 -28.59 1.97 0.32
C SER A 117 -27.49 0.89 0.22
N ILE A 118 -27.74 -0.16 -0.57
CA ILE A 118 -26.78 -1.25 -0.81
C ILE A 118 -25.47 -0.72 -1.42
N ILE A 119 -25.50 0.45 -2.07
CA ILE A 119 -24.30 1.13 -2.60
C ILE A 119 -23.71 2.12 -1.59
N GLN A 120 -24.55 2.88 -0.88
CA GLN A 120 -24.11 3.90 0.08
C GLN A 120 -23.43 3.28 1.30
N GLY A 121 -23.95 2.18 1.85
CA GLY A 121 -23.36 1.51 3.02
C GLY A 121 -21.89 1.12 2.80
N PRO A 122 -21.57 0.34 1.76
CA PRO A 122 -20.20 0.01 1.40
C PRO A 122 -19.36 1.24 1.07
N THR A 123 -19.91 2.23 0.35
CA THR A 123 -19.18 3.45 0.00
C THR A 123 -18.74 4.23 1.24
N VAL A 124 -19.63 4.39 2.23
CA VAL A 124 -19.31 5.05 3.50
C VAL A 124 -18.26 4.23 4.25
N GLY A 125 -18.38 2.91 4.31
CA GLY A 125 -17.41 2.03 4.95
C GLY A 125 -16.01 2.12 4.34
N VAL A 126 -15.90 2.01 3.00
CA VAL A 126 -14.64 2.14 2.27
C VAL A 126 -14.02 3.52 2.47
N THR A 127 -14.84 4.58 2.46
CA THR A 127 -14.35 5.95 2.68
C THR A 127 -13.69 6.09 4.05
N HIS A 128 -14.33 5.60 5.12
CA HIS A 128 -13.76 5.68 6.47
C HIS A 128 -12.52 4.78 6.63
N TYR A 129 -12.56 3.58 6.04
CA TYR A 129 -11.43 2.65 6.08
C TYR A 129 -10.18 3.23 5.40
N LEU A 130 -10.34 3.77 4.19
CA LEU A 130 -9.24 4.37 3.45
C LEU A 130 -8.73 5.63 4.14
N LEU A 131 -9.63 6.53 4.56
CA LEU A 131 -9.24 7.75 5.27
C LEU A 131 -8.46 7.43 6.55
N GLY A 132 -8.97 6.51 7.37
CA GLY A 132 -8.31 6.09 8.62
C GLY A 132 -6.95 5.43 8.36
N GLY A 133 -6.87 4.52 7.39
CA GLY A 133 -5.63 3.83 7.04
C GLY A 133 -4.55 4.79 6.51
N ILE A 134 -4.94 5.69 5.59
CA ILE A 134 -4.03 6.69 5.02
C ILE A 134 -3.58 7.68 6.09
N ALA A 135 -4.51 8.23 6.89
CA ALA A 135 -4.18 9.22 7.91
C ALA A 135 -3.25 8.64 8.99
N THR A 136 -3.48 7.39 9.43
CA THR A 136 -2.64 6.72 10.43
C THR A 136 -1.22 6.50 9.89
N THR A 137 -1.13 5.99 8.66
CA THR A 137 0.16 5.73 7.99
C THR A 137 0.91 7.03 7.71
N TRP A 138 0.21 8.07 7.27
CA TRP A 138 0.76 9.41 7.04
C TRP A 138 1.34 10.02 8.33
N ALA A 139 0.58 9.99 9.42
CA ALA A 139 1.03 10.53 10.70
C ALA A 139 2.27 9.80 11.20
N PHE A 140 2.30 8.46 11.10
CA PHE A 140 3.45 7.66 11.48
C PHE A 140 4.69 8.00 10.65
N PHE A 141 4.59 8.01 9.32
CA PHE A 141 5.73 8.27 8.45
C PHE A 141 6.27 9.69 8.64
N LEU A 142 5.40 10.70 8.74
CA LEU A 142 5.80 12.09 8.92
C LEU A 142 6.51 12.28 10.28
N ALA A 143 5.94 11.75 11.36
CA ALA A 143 6.57 11.80 12.67
C ALA A 143 7.93 11.09 12.69
N ARG A 144 8.00 9.90 12.07
CA ARG A 144 9.24 9.12 12.02
C ARG A 144 10.32 9.83 11.22
N ILE A 145 10.03 10.31 10.01
CA ILE A 145 11.04 10.89 9.13
C ILE A 145 11.54 12.24 9.64
N ILE A 146 10.70 13.06 10.27
CA ILE A 146 11.14 14.32 10.88
C ILE A 146 12.05 14.05 12.10
N ALA A 147 11.78 12.99 12.87
CA ALA A 147 12.55 12.68 14.07
C ALA A 147 13.94 12.09 13.78
N VAL A 148 14.11 11.37 12.66
CA VAL A 148 15.36 10.65 12.32
C VAL A 148 16.06 11.15 11.06
N GLY A 149 15.41 12.05 10.32
CA GLY A 149 15.82 12.54 9.00
C GLY A 149 16.92 13.57 9.03
#